data_AF-A0A819N7A4-F1
#
_entry.id   AF-A0A819N7A4-F1
#
_cell.length_a   1.000
_cell.length_b   1.000
_cell.length_c   1.000
_cell.angle_alpha   90.00
_cell.angle_beta   90.00
_cell.angle_gamma   90.00
#
_symmetry.space_group_name_H-M   'P 1'
#
loop_
_entity.id
_entity.type
_entity.pdbx_description
1 polymer ?
#
loop_
_entity_poly.entity_id
_entity_poly.type
_entity_poly.pdbx_seq_one_letter_code
_entity_poly.pdbx_strand_id
1 'polypeptide(L)'
;MSIAEQPCYTLINTSQDLEPPTEMQLREDLEKGNDKAKAEALRKLIVMMLNGEKFPSLLMIIIRYVMPSQNHTIKKLLLIFWEIVPKHTGDGKLLQEMILVCDAYR
;
A
#
# COMPACT_ATOMS: atom_id res chain seq x y z
N MET A 1 2.29 -2.12 25.67
CA MET A 1 1.47 -0.91 25.46
C MET A 1 0.50 -1.21 24.35
N SER A 2 -0.80 -1.01 24.58
CA SER A 2 -1.83 -1.30 23.60
C SER A 2 -1.51 -0.52 22.32
N ILE A 3 -1.35 -1.22 21.19
CA ILE A 3 -1.36 -0.59 19.88
C ILE A 3 -2.73 0.09 19.81
N ALA A 4 -2.79 1.41 19.93
CA ALA A 4 -4.04 2.13 19.76
C ALA A 4 -4.55 1.76 18.36
N GLU A 5 -5.73 1.13 18.29
CA GLU A 5 -6.39 0.87 17.02
C GLU A 5 -6.51 2.22 16.30
N GLN A 6 -5.93 2.29 15.10
CA GLN A 6 -6.05 3.50 14.31
C GLN A 6 -7.52 3.63 13.93
N PRO A 7 -8.13 4.81 14.13
CA PRO A 7 -9.52 5.02 13.77
C PRO A 7 -9.71 4.78 12.26
N CYS A 8 -10.59 3.84 11.93
CA CYS A 8 -11.02 3.56 10.58
C CYS A 8 -12.19 4.48 10.25
N TYR A 9 -11.97 5.46 9.37
CA TYR A 9 -12.99 6.47 9.04
C TYR A 9 -13.80 6.11 7.78
N THR A 10 -13.37 5.07 7.04
CA THR A 10 -13.98 4.67 5.77
C THR A 10 -14.25 3.17 5.78
N LEU A 11 -15.54 2.79 5.84
CA LEU A 11 -15.95 1.39 5.70
C LEU A 11 -16.34 1.14 4.24
N ILE A 12 -15.59 0.28 3.55
CA ILE A 12 -15.88 -0.09 2.17
C ILE A 12 -16.57 -1.46 2.18
N ASN A 13 -17.85 -1.48 1.80
CA ASN A 13 -18.59 -2.73 1.61
C ASN A 13 -18.06 -3.46 0.36
N THR A 14 -17.17 -4.42 0.55
CA THR A 14 -16.76 -5.34 -0.51
C THR A 14 -17.84 -6.39 -0.71
N SER A 15 -18.40 -6.44 -1.92
CA SER A 15 -19.34 -7.49 -2.33
C SER A 15 -18.79 -8.87 -1.98
N GLN A 16 -19.57 -9.70 -1.30
CA GLN A 16 -19.17 -11.01 -0.76
C GLN A 16 -18.69 -12.02 -1.83
N ASP A 17 -18.90 -11.72 -3.12
CA ASP A 17 -18.47 -12.56 -4.25
C ASP A 17 -16.98 -12.40 -4.63
N LEU A 18 -16.26 -11.44 -4.04
CA LEU A 18 -14.83 -11.26 -4.27
C LEU A 18 -14.05 -11.75 -3.06
N GLU A 19 -13.41 -12.91 -3.19
CA GLU A 19 -12.48 -13.43 -2.19
C GLU A 19 -11.36 -12.39 -1.97
N PRO A 20 -11.11 -11.96 -0.72
CA PRO A 20 -10.08 -10.96 -0.46
C PRO A 20 -8.72 -11.51 -0.88
N PRO A 21 -7.93 -10.77 -1.67
CA PRO A 21 -6.64 -11.25 -2.15
C PRO A 21 -5.71 -11.47 -0.95
N THR A 22 -5.03 -12.61 -0.93
CA THR A 22 -4.09 -12.92 0.15
C THR A 22 -2.85 -12.02 0.04
N GLU A 23 -2.19 -11.71 1.16
CA GLU A 23 -0.92 -10.94 1.16
C GLU A 23 0.12 -11.54 0.20
N MET A 24 0.20 -12.87 0.11
CA MET A 24 1.10 -13.58 -0.81
C MET A 24 0.78 -13.29 -2.27
N GLN A 25 -0.50 -13.29 -2.65
CA GLN A 25 -0.93 -12.98 -4.01
C GLN A 25 -0.64 -11.52 -4.36
N LEU A 26 -0.95 -10.59 -3.44
CA LEU A 26 -0.63 -9.17 -3.62
C LEU A 26 0.87 -8.96 -3.82
N ARG A 27 1.71 -9.65 -3.03
CA ARG A 27 3.16 -9.60 -3.20
C ARG A 27 3.59 -10.06 -4.59
N GLU A 28 3.08 -11.21 -5.05
CA GLU A 28 3.43 -11.73 -6.37
C GLU A 28 2.99 -10.81 -7.51
N ASP A 29 1.77 -10.27 -7.43
CA ASP A 29 1.22 -9.35 -8.43
C ASP A 29 1.99 -8.02 -8.48
N LEU A 30 2.40 -7.49 -7.33
CA LEU A 30 3.18 -6.25 -7.25
C LEU A 30 4.63 -6.45 -7.70
N GLU A 31 5.21 -7.63 -7.51
CA GLU A 31 6.60 -7.93 -7.86
C GLU A 31 6.75 -8.33 -9.34
N LYS A 32 5.91 -9.27 -9.82
CA LYS A 32 6.04 -9.90 -11.14
C LYS A 32 4.97 -9.46 -12.14
N GLY A 33 3.91 -8.79 -11.70
CA GLY A 33 2.80 -8.39 -12.56
C GLY A 33 3.18 -7.37 -13.63
N ASN A 34 2.39 -7.29 -14.69
CA ASN A 34 2.46 -6.18 -15.64
C ASN A 34 1.82 -4.91 -15.05
N ASP A 35 1.92 -3.77 -15.74
CA ASP A 35 1.37 -2.49 -15.26
C ASP A 35 -0.14 -2.57 -14.90
N LYS A 36 -0.93 -3.36 -15.63
CA LYS A 36 -2.36 -3.52 -15.32
C LYS A 36 -2.57 -4.30 -14.03
N ALA A 37 -1.86 -5.41 -13.87
CA ALA A 37 -1.90 -6.25 -12.66
C ALA A 37 -1.41 -5.46 -11.44
N LYS A 38 -0.29 -4.73 -11.57
CA LYS A 38 0.22 -3.84 -10.51
C LYS A 38 -0.79 -2.75 -10.12
N ALA A 39 -1.46 -2.13 -11.09
CA ALA A 39 -2.48 -1.13 -10.83
C ALA A 39 -3.72 -1.70 -10.13
N GLU A 40 -4.10 -2.94 -10.45
CA GLU A 40 -5.21 -3.62 -9.79
C GLU A 40 -4.85 -4.07 -8.37
N ALA A 41 -3.68 -4.68 -8.19
CA ALA A 41 -3.15 -5.08 -6.89
C ALA A 41 -2.98 -3.87 -5.96
N LEU A 42 -2.49 -2.74 -6.47
CA LEU A 42 -2.36 -1.50 -5.68
C LEU A 42 -3.73 -0.95 -5.27
N ARG A 43 -4.76 -1.02 -6.13
CA ARG A 43 -6.13 -0.62 -5.75
C ARG A 43 -6.69 -1.52 -4.66
N LYS A 44 -6.55 -2.84 -4.81
CA LYS A 44 -6.99 -3.82 -3.81
C LYS A 44 -6.31 -3.55 -2.46
N LEU A 45 -5.01 -3.33 -2.47
CA LEU A 45 -4.24 -2.99 -1.28
C LEU A 45 -4.72 -1.70 -0.60
N ILE A 46 -5.00 -0.63 -1.37
CA ILE A 46 -5.52 0.63 -0.82
C ILE A 46 -6.86 0.40 -0.12
N VAL A 47 -7.76 -0.38 -0.71
CA VAL A 47 -9.07 -0.70 -0.13
C VAL A 47 -8.91 -1.48 1.17
N MET A 48 -8.03 -2.50 1.19
CA MET A 48 -7.78 -3.29 2.40
C MET A 48 -7.16 -2.45 3.52
N MET A 49 -6.22 -1.56 3.19
CA MET A 49 -5.64 -0.62 4.16
C MET A 49 -6.67 0.36 4.72
N LEU A 50 -7.58 0.87 3.88
CA LEU A 50 -8.67 1.74 4.33
C LEU A 50 -9.64 1.03 5.27
N ASN A 51 -9.87 -0.28 5.07
CA ASN A 51 -10.67 -1.11 5.96
C ASN A 51 -9.96 -1.44 7.31
N GLY A 52 -8.70 -1.02 7.48
CA GLY A 52 -7.95 -1.15 8.73
C GLY A 52 -6.88 -2.25 8.72
N GLU A 53 -6.71 -2.97 7.62
CA GLU A 53 -5.65 -4.00 7.50
C GLU A 53 -4.27 -3.35 7.32
N LYS A 54 -3.24 -3.91 7.96
CA LYS A 54 -1.87 -3.36 7.91
C LYS A 54 -0.95 -4.33 7.20
N PHE A 55 -0.22 -3.82 6.20
CA PHE A 55 0.73 -4.60 5.39
C PHE A 55 2.14 -3.98 5.40
N PRO A 56 2.85 -4.01 6.53
CA PRO A 56 4.19 -3.42 6.64
C PRO A 56 5.21 -4.07 5.69
N SER A 57 5.07 -5.37 5.41
CA SER A 57 5.90 -6.14 4.47
C SER A 57 5.82 -5.64 3.03
N LEU A 58 4.66 -5.12 2.61
CA LEU A 58 4.40 -4.68 1.23
C LEU A 58 5.00 -3.31 0.90
N LEU A 59 5.36 -2.51 1.92
CA LEU A 59 5.93 -1.17 1.73
C LEU A 59 7.20 -1.22 0.86
N MET A 60 8.14 -2.11 1.21
CA MET A 60 9.40 -2.24 0.47
C MET A 60 9.20 -2.80 -0.95
N ILE A 61 8.21 -3.68 -1.14
CA ILE A 61 7.84 -4.22 -2.46
C ILE A 61 7.33 -3.10 -3.36
N ILE A 62 6.49 -2.21 -2.83
CA ILE A 62 5.96 -1.06 -3.58
C ILE A 62 7.08 -0.10 -3.97
N ILE A 63 7.99 0.23 -3.04
CA ILE A 63 9.14 1.09 -3.31
C ILE A 63 10.02 0.49 -4.42
N ARG A 64 10.26 -0.82 -4.42
CA ARG A 64 11.17 -1.45 -5.41
C ARG A 64 10.52 -1.68 -6.77
N TYR A 65 9.26 -2.10 -6.82
CA TYR A 65 8.66 -2.66 -8.03
C TYR A 65 7.53 -1.82 -8.64
N VAL A 66 6.92 -0.92 -7.86
CA VAL A 66 5.76 -0.14 -8.30
C VAL A 66 6.11 1.33 -8.46
N MET A 67 6.86 1.91 -7.52
CA MET A 67 7.36 3.28 -7.56
C MET A 67 8.11 3.66 -8.85
N PRO A 68 9.00 2.82 -9.43
CA PRO A 68 9.69 3.18 -10.66
C PRO A 68 8.81 3.12 -11.92
N SER A 69 7.54 2.70 -11.83
CA SER A 69 6.66 2.62 -12.99
C SER A 69 6.42 3.99 -13.64
N GLN A 70 6.45 4.04 -14.97
CA GLN A 70 6.15 5.25 -15.74
C GLN A 70 4.65 5.43 -16.01
N ASN A 71 3.83 4.46 -15.66
CA ASN A 71 2.39 4.52 -15.90
C ASN A 71 1.74 5.59 -15.02
N HIS A 72 1.11 6.60 -15.64
CA HIS A 72 0.44 7.69 -14.92
C HIS A 72 -0.67 7.20 -13.98
N THR A 73 -1.33 6.09 -14.31
CA THR A 73 -2.37 5.51 -13.45
C THR A 73 -1.77 4.96 -12.16
N ILE A 74 -0.65 4.24 -12.26
CA ILE A 74 0.08 3.73 -11.09
C ILE A 74 0.60 4.89 -10.25
N LYS A 75 1.18 5.93 -10.88
CA LYS A 75 1.66 7.12 -10.16
C LYS A 75 0.53 7.82 -9.37
N LYS A 76 -0.67 7.97 -9.95
CA LYS A 76 -1.83 8.53 -9.24
C LYS A 76 -2.25 7.65 -8.06
N LEU A 77 -2.29 6.33 -8.23
CA LEU A 77 -2.62 5.39 -7.15
C LEU A 77 -1.56 5.41 -6.04
N LEU A 78 -0.28 5.55 -6.38
CA LEU A 78 0.80 5.69 -5.40
C LEU A 78 0.62 6.91 -4.51
N LEU A 79 0.20 8.05 -5.06
CA LEU A 79 -0.07 9.26 -4.25
C LEU A 79 -1.14 8.99 -3.18
N ILE A 80 -2.23 8.31 -3.55
CA ILE A 80 -3.29 7.91 -2.60
C ILE A 80 -2.73 6.93 -1.55
N PHE A 81 -1.91 5.97 -1.98
CA PHE A 81 -1.25 5.03 -1.06
C PHE A 81 -0.35 5.75 -0.03
N TRP A 82 0.38 6.79 -0.43
CA TRP A 82 1.23 7.56 0.48
C TRP A 82 0.45 8.39 1.49
N GLU A 83 -0.78 8.77 1.20
CA GLU A 83 -1.64 9.48 2.17
C GLU A 83 -2.03 8.55 3.32
N ILE A 84 -2.40 7.30 3.03
CA ILE A 84 -2.94 6.34 4.00
C ILE A 84 -1.87 5.57 4.80
N VAL A 85 -0.67 5.40 4.24
CA VAL A 85 0.38 4.61 4.89
C VAL A 85 0.88 5.26 6.19
N PRO A 86 1.05 4.47 7.28
CA PRO A 86 1.68 4.94 8.49
C PRO A 86 3.15 5.29 8.22
N LYS A 87 3.56 6.51 8.57
CA LYS A 87 4.91 7.05 8.31
C LYS A 87 5.84 6.98 9.52
N HIS A 88 5.29 6.70 10.69
CA HIS A 88 6.04 6.71 11.95
C HIS A 88 5.98 5.35 12.63
N THR A 89 7.05 5.01 13.34
CA THR A 89 7.11 3.87 14.26
C THR A 89 6.27 4.17 15.51
N GLY A 90 6.05 3.15 16.35
CA GLY A 90 5.31 3.31 17.62
C GLY A 90 5.93 4.35 18.57
N ASP A 91 7.23 4.61 18.45
CA ASP A 91 7.95 5.63 19.23
C ASP A 91 7.87 7.04 18.63
N GLY A 92 7.13 7.23 17.54
CA GLY A 92 6.97 8.51 16.85
C GLY A 92 8.13 8.89 15.91
N LYS A 93 9.10 8.00 15.67
CA LYS A 93 10.18 8.24 14.71
C LYS A 93 9.74 7.91 13.28
N LEU A 94 10.26 8.62 12.29
CA LEU A 94 9.97 8.33 10.88
C LEU A 94 10.52 6.95 10.48
N LEU A 95 9.77 6.20 9.67
CA LEU A 95 10.23 4.95 9.08
C LEU A 95 11.45 5.19 8.18
N GLN A 96 12.44 4.29 8.24
CA GLN A 96 13.68 4.41 7.45
C GLN A 96 13.38 4.32 5.94
N GLU A 97 12.35 3.56 5.57
CA GLU A 97 11.85 3.42 4.21
C GLU A 97 11.42 4.76 3.59
N MET A 98 11.02 5.74 4.41
CA MET A 98 10.60 7.06 3.91
C MET A 98 11.74 7.83 3.24
N ILE A 99 13.00 7.50 3.56
CA ILE A 99 14.17 8.08 2.87
C ILE A 99 14.12 7.74 1.38
N LEU A 100 13.79 6.49 1.04
CA LEU A 100 13.70 6.01 -0.36
C LEU A 100 12.53 6.65 -1.10
N VAL A 101 11.42 6.87 -0.40
CA VAL A 101 10.25 7.56 -0.96
C VAL A 101 10.62 8.99 -1.34
N CYS A 102 11.23 9.74 -0.42
CA CYS A 102 11.65 11.12 -0.67
C CYS A 102 12.67 11.23 -1.81
N ASP A 103 13.62 10.31 -1.90
CA ASP A 103 14.64 10.29 -2.97
C ASP A 103 14.01 10.07 -4.35
N ALA A 104 13.02 9.19 -4.46
CA ALA A 104 12.36 8.90 -5.73
C ALA A 104 11.45 10.02 -6.26
N TYR A 105 10.99 10.94 -5.39
CA TYR A 105 10.17 12.09 -5.77
C TYR A 105 10.97 13.38 -6.00
N ARG A 106 12.29 13.34 -5.75
CA ARG A 106 13.20 14.45 -6.01
C ARG A 106 13.53 14.56 -7.50
#